data_AF-A0A9Q3IH28-F1
#
_entry.id   AF-A0A9Q3IH28-F1
#
_cell.length_a   1.000
_cell.length_b   1.000
_cell.length_c   1.000
_cell.angle_alpha   90.00
_cell.angle_beta   90.00
_cell.angle_gamma   90.00
#
_symmetry.space_group_name_H-M   'P 1'
#
loop_
_entity.id
_entity.type
_entity.pdbx_description
1 polymer ?
#
loop_
_entity_poly.entity_id
_entity_poly.type
_entity_poly.pdbx_seq_one_letter_code
_entity_poly.pdbx_strand_id
1 'polypeptide(L)'
;MVITMDSNLDHWLWNPKNYHHQHPQARNLLEICGRRGFKLIFLKGEPTFMGVSGLAMTIDLTWEKTIANKIISQCKVQLENHSSDHQPIIFEFNIGGKAFEITETNISMNPSMLDEGKYINQVSRRIN
;
A
#
# COMPACT_ATOMS: atom_id res chain seq x y z
N MET A 1 -1.29 -11.84 -6.84
CA MET A 1 -0.96 -10.44 -7.14
C MET A 1 -1.63 -9.56 -6.12
N VAL A 2 -0.84 -8.67 -5.55
CA VAL A 2 -1.25 -7.61 -4.63
C VAL A 2 -0.77 -6.30 -5.24
N ILE A 3 -1.60 -5.26 -5.22
CA ILE A 3 -1.26 -3.91 -5.67
C ILE A 3 -1.43 -3.00 -4.47
N THR A 4 -0.35 -2.40 -4.01
CA THR A 4 -0.35 -1.32 -3.01
C THR A 4 -0.13 0.00 -3.72
N MET A 5 -0.83 1.05 -3.32
CA MET A 5 -0.70 2.37 -3.91
C MET A 5 -1.04 3.46 -2.90
N ASP A 6 -0.30 4.57 -2.93
CA ASP A 6 -0.85 5.85 -2.52
C ASP A 6 -1.74 6.35 -3.66
N SER A 7 -3.04 6.25 -3.49
CA SER A 7 -4.00 6.64 -4.52
C SER A 7 -4.24 8.14 -4.56
N ASN A 8 -4.06 8.84 -3.44
CA ASN A 8 -4.55 10.22 -3.24
C ASN A 8 -6.03 10.39 -3.65
N LEU A 9 -6.85 9.34 -3.46
CA LEU A 9 -8.26 9.34 -3.82
C LEU A 9 -9.17 9.19 -2.61
N ASP A 10 -10.07 10.17 -2.46
CA ASP A 10 -11.11 10.13 -1.44
C ASP A 10 -12.28 9.26 -1.86
N HIS A 11 -12.75 8.43 -0.93
CA HIS A 11 -14.02 7.74 -1.05
C HIS A 11 -14.53 7.28 0.31
N TRP A 12 -15.81 7.51 0.57
CA TRP A 12 -16.56 7.04 1.74
C TRP A 12 -16.54 5.52 1.99
N LEU A 13 -16.03 4.70 1.05
CA LEU A 13 -15.97 3.25 1.22
C LEU A 13 -14.75 2.83 2.04
N TRP A 14 -13.63 3.55 1.91
CA TRP A 14 -12.38 3.26 2.60
C TRP A 14 -12.05 4.29 3.69
N ASN A 15 -12.48 5.55 3.52
CA ASN A 15 -12.29 6.57 4.54
C ASN A 15 -13.11 6.31 5.83
N PRO A 16 -12.76 6.96 6.96
CA PRO A 16 -13.47 6.84 8.23
C PRO A 16 -14.98 7.09 8.14
N LYS A 17 -15.72 6.55 9.13
CA LYS A 17 -17.17 6.77 9.25
C LYS A 17 -17.45 8.28 9.29
N ASN A 18 -18.46 8.71 8.54
CA ASN A 18 -18.86 10.13 8.35
C ASN A 18 -18.00 10.93 7.36
N TYR A 19 -17.08 10.28 6.64
CA TYR A 19 -16.44 10.91 5.48
C TYR A 19 -17.37 10.86 4.26
N HIS A 20 -17.86 12.02 3.82
CA HIS A 20 -18.87 12.12 2.75
C HIS A 20 -18.29 12.53 1.39
N HIS A 21 -17.03 12.96 1.35
CA HIS A 21 -16.39 13.37 0.10
C HIS A 21 -15.95 12.15 -0.72
N GLN A 22 -15.97 12.29 -2.05
CA GLN A 22 -15.46 11.27 -2.96
C GLN A 22 -14.95 11.92 -4.25
N HIS A 23 -13.83 11.43 -4.76
CA HIS A 23 -13.34 11.78 -6.09
C HIS A 23 -14.01 10.94 -7.18
N PRO A 24 -14.41 11.50 -8.33
CA PRO A 24 -14.91 10.71 -9.47
C PRO A 24 -13.95 9.59 -9.91
N GLN A 25 -12.64 9.84 -9.81
CA GLN A 25 -11.58 8.90 -10.13
C GLN A 25 -11.55 7.70 -9.18
N ALA A 26 -12.00 7.85 -7.93
CA ALA A 26 -12.13 6.75 -6.99
C ALA A 26 -13.15 5.72 -7.47
N ARG A 27 -14.25 6.18 -8.08
CA ARG A 27 -15.22 5.29 -8.74
C ARG A 27 -14.62 4.55 -9.93
N ASN A 28 -13.86 5.24 -10.77
CA ASN A 28 -13.16 4.61 -11.90
C ASN A 28 -12.19 3.52 -11.42
N LEU A 29 -11.45 3.79 -10.33
CA LEU A 29 -10.54 2.82 -9.73
C LEU A 29 -11.28 1.57 -9.24
N LEU A 30 -12.41 1.73 -8.53
CA LEU A 30 -13.27 0.62 -8.11
C LEU A 30 -13.76 -0.20 -9.32
N GLU A 31 -14.24 0.45 -10.37
CA GLU A 31 -14.72 -0.23 -11.58
C GLU A 31 -13.60 -0.97 -12.31
N ILE A 32 -12.43 -0.35 -12.48
CA ILE A 32 -11.28 -0.93 -13.16
C ILE A 32 -10.73 -2.13 -12.39
N CYS A 33 -10.48 -1.99 -11.08
CA CYS A 33 -9.97 -3.07 -10.24
C CYS A 33 -10.99 -4.21 -10.15
N GLY A 34 -12.27 -3.90 -9.94
CA GLY A 34 -13.35 -4.88 -9.87
C GLY A 34 -13.48 -5.69 -11.16
N ARG A 35 -13.52 -5.03 -12.34
CA ARG A 35 -13.58 -5.70 -13.65
C ARG A 35 -12.38 -6.62 -13.91
N ARG A 36 -11.23 -6.34 -13.31
CA ARG A 36 -10.00 -7.15 -13.43
C ARG A 36 -9.88 -8.24 -12.35
N GLY A 37 -10.92 -8.43 -11.54
CA GLY A 37 -10.99 -9.46 -10.50
C GLY A 37 -10.18 -9.12 -9.25
N PHE A 38 -9.88 -7.84 -9.03
CA PHE A 38 -9.29 -7.37 -7.78
C PHE A 38 -10.37 -7.01 -6.77
N LYS A 39 -10.08 -7.29 -5.50
CA LYS A 39 -10.87 -6.85 -4.34
C LYS A 39 -10.01 -5.93 -3.50
N LEU A 40 -10.61 -4.91 -2.92
CA LEU A 40 -9.95 -4.05 -1.95
C LEU A 40 -9.74 -4.85 -0.65
N ILE A 41 -8.52 -4.84 -0.12
CA ILE A 41 -8.26 -5.32 1.25
C ILE A 41 -8.80 -4.25 2.20
N PHE A 42 -9.85 -4.59 2.92
CA PHE A 42 -10.62 -3.64 3.72
C PHE A 42 -9.89 -3.33 5.04
N LEU A 43 -9.14 -2.23 5.07
CA LEU A 43 -8.67 -1.55 6.28
C LEU A 43 -9.64 -0.42 6.67
N LYS A 44 -10.95 -0.72 6.65
CA LYS A 44 -11.98 0.33 6.69
C LYS A 44 -11.89 1.14 7.97
N GLY A 45 -11.67 2.44 7.79
CA GLY A 45 -11.64 3.42 8.87
C GLY A 45 -10.33 3.45 9.65
N GLU A 46 -9.30 2.72 9.22
CA GLU A 46 -7.92 2.95 9.67
C GLU A 46 -7.29 4.01 8.75
N PRO A 47 -6.98 5.21 9.25
CA PRO A 47 -6.37 6.26 8.44
C PRO A 47 -4.94 5.89 8.10
N THR A 48 -4.58 6.02 6.82
CA THR A 48 -3.22 5.82 6.32
C THR A 48 -2.50 7.15 6.12
N PHE A 49 -3.19 8.27 6.23
CA PHE A 49 -2.64 9.61 6.10
C PHE A 49 -3.22 10.53 7.17
N MET A 50 -2.34 11.32 7.77
CA MET A 50 -2.67 12.33 8.78
C MET A 50 -2.28 13.71 8.25
N GLY A 51 -3.29 14.46 7.78
CA GLY A 51 -3.08 15.81 7.27
C GLY A 51 -2.75 16.81 8.38
N VAL A 52 -2.15 17.94 7.99
CA VAL A 52 -1.72 19.02 8.89
C VAL A 52 -2.86 19.56 9.78
N SER A 53 -4.10 19.52 9.30
CA SER A 53 -5.29 19.95 10.05
C SER A 53 -5.85 18.89 11.02
N GLY A 54 -5.16 17.76 11.20
CA GLY A 54 -5.68 16.59 11.91
C GLY A 54 -6.70 15.78 11.11
N LEU A 55 -6.86 16.06 9.81
CA LEU A 55 -7.74 15.28 8.94
C LEU A 55 -7.12 13.90 8.68
N ALA A 56 -7.81 12.87 9.13
CA ALA A 56 -7.38 11.48 8.99
C ALA A 56 -8.05 10.85 7.76
N MET A 57 -7.27 10.34 6.81
CA MET A 57 -7.74 9.78 5.55
C MET A 57 -7.11 8.41 5.27
N THR A 58 -7.80 7.58 4.52
CA THR A 58 -7.35 6.27 4.02
C THR A 58 -7.14 6.40 2.52
N ILE A 59 -5.95 6.85 2.11
CA ILE A 59 -5.59 7.09 0.70
C ILE A 59 -4.59 6.06 0.17
N ASP A 60 -3.94 5.33 1.06
CA ASP A 60 -3.09 4.19 0.73
C ASP A 60 -3.96 2.93 0.64
N LEU A 61 -4.17 2.46 -0.59
CA LEU A 61 -5.11 1.39 -0.90
C LEU A 61 -4.37 0.12 -1.30
N THR A 62 -4.88 -1.02 -0.84
CA THR A 62 -4.35 -2.33 -1.25
C THR A 62 -5.42 -3.17 -1.92
N TRP A 63 -5.09 -3.69 -3.09
CA TRP A 63 -5.96 -4.51 -3.91
C TRP A 63 -5.35 -5.89 -4.11
N GLU A 64 -6.17 -6.94 -4.00
CA GLU A 64 -5.73 -8.31 -4.17
C GLU A 64 -6.57 -9.09 -5.17
N LYS A 65 -5.95 -10.03 -5.87
CA LYS A 65 -6.69 -11.11 -6.53
C LYS A 65 -7.07 -12.17 -5.50
N THR A 66 -8.18 -12.87 -5.72
CA THR A 66 -8.70 -13.91 -4.81
C THR A 66 -7.68 -14.99 -4.40
N ILE A 67 -6.69 -15.29 -5.23
CA ILE A 67 -5.62 -16.23 -4.86
C ILE A 67 -4.67 -15.69 -3.79
N ALA A 68 -4.43 -14.37 -3.75
CA ALA A 68 -3.57 -13.74 -2.76
C ALA A 68 -4.21 -13.72 -1.36
N ASN A 69 -5.54 -13.72 -1.29
CA ASN A 69 -6.28 -13.85 -0.02
C ASN A 69 -5.93 -15.13 0.76
N LYS A 70 -5.45 -16.17 0.07
CA LYS A 70 -5.03 -17.43 0.70
C LYS A 70 -3.66 -17.36 1.37
N ILE A 71 -2.82 -16.40 0.95
CA ILE A 71 -1.45 -16.25 1.48
C ILE A 71 -1.34 -15.05 2.41
N ILE A 72 -2.19 -14.03 2.34
CA ILE A 72 -2.16 -12.90 3.27
C ILE A 72 -2.86 -13.33 4.56
N SER A 73 -2.09 -13.50 5.65
CA SER A 73 -2.64 -13.80 6.98
C SER A 73 -3.03 -12.55 7.74
N GLN A 74 -2.35 -11.43 7.49
CA GLN A 74 -2.65 -10.15 8.12
C GLN A 74 -2.37 -8.97 7.18
N CYS A 75 -3.20 -7.94 7.30
CA CYS A 75 -2.96 -6.59 6.78
C CYS A 75 -3.41 -5.62 7.88
N LYS A 76 -2.55 -4.70 8.31
CA LYS A 76 -2.86 -3.71 9.37
C LYS A 76 -2.17 -2.38 9.12
N VAL A 77 -2.79 -1.28 9.52
CA VAL A 77 -2.10 0.02 9.59
C VAL A 77 -1.32 0.11 10.91
N GLN A 78 -0.05 0.51 10.83
CA GLN A 78 0.76 0.77 12.00
C GLN A 78 0.76 2.27 12.31
N LEU A 79 0.36 2.63 13.53
CA LEU A 79 0.26 4.04 13.97
C LEU A 79 1.59 4.65 14.42
N GLU A 80 2.55 3.81 14.82
CA GLU A 80 3.90 4.25 15.11
C GLU A 80 4.62 4.48 13.78
N ASN A 81 4.66 5.73 13.35
CA ASN A 81 5.39 6.14 12.17
C ASN A 81 6.49 7.13 12.58
N HIS A 82 7.65 7.06 11.93
CA HIS A 82 8.82 7.86 12.29
C HIS A 82 8.68 9.32 11.79
N SER A 83 7.64 10.02 12.24
CA SER A 83 7.25 11.39 11.84
C SER A 83 6.83 11.55 10.37
N SER A 84 6.36 10.47 9.74
CA SER A 84 5.72 10.53 8.42
C SER A 84 4.27 11.05 8.57
N ASP A 85 3.73 11.70 7.54
CA ASP A 85 2.30 11.98 7.45
C ASP A 85 1.51 10.75 6.95
N HIS A 86 2.17 9.82 6.28
CA HIS A 86 1.63 8.49 5.96
C HIS A 86 1.93 7.44 7.04
N GLN A 87 0.97 6.55 7.30
CA GLN A 87 1.07 5.40 8.18
C GLN A 87 1.50 4.16 7.40
N PRO A 88 2.48 3.38 7.89
CA PRO A 88 2.86 2.12 7.26
C PRO A 88 1.71 1.12 7.23
N ILE A 89 1.58 0.39 6.12
CA ILE A 89 0.71 -0.78 6.02
C ILE A 89 1.58 -2.03 6.12
N ILE A 90 1.34 -2.85 7.14
CA ILE A 90 2.08 -4.07 7.41
C ILE A 90 1.30 -5.28 6.88
N PHE A 91 1.99 -6.10 6.09
CA PHE A 91 1.47 -7.36 5.57
C PHE A 91 2.19 -8.53 6.21
N GLU A 92 1.42 -9.55 6.59
CA GLU A 92 1.97 -10.86 6.92
C GLU A 92 1.51 -11.86 5.87
N PHE A 93 2.48 -12.60 5.32
CA PHE A 93 2.23 -13.62 4.31
C PHE A 93 2.54 -15.01 4.89
N ASN A 94 1.56 -15.89 4.87
CA ASN A 94 1.75 -17.31 5.13
C ASN A 94 2.20 -18.02 3.84
N ILE A 95 3.51 -18.06 3.65
CA ILE A 95 4.14 -18.76 2.54
C ILE A 95 4.49 -20.18 3.05
N GLY A 96 3.48 -21.04 3.15
CA GLY A 96 3.67 -22.45 3.50
C GLY A 96 4.73 -23.08 2.59
N GLY A 97 5.74 -23.73 3.17
CA GLY A 97 7.02 -24.12 2.55
C GLY A 97 6.98 -25.19 1.44
N LYS A 98 6.06 -25.11 0.48
CA LYS A 98 6.37 -25.54 -0.88
C LYS A 98 6.64 -24.29 -1.68
N ALA A 99 7.91 -24.05 -1.95
CA ALA A 99 8.35 -23.06 -2.93
C ALA A 99 7.45 -23.21 -4.16
N PHE A 100 6.62 -22.20 -4.42
CA PHE A 100 6.17 -22.01 -5.78
C PHE A 100 7.46 -21.77 -6.55
N GLU A 101 7.81 -22.66 -7.48
CA GLU A 101 8.84 -22.37 -8.47
C GLU A 101 8.37 -21.11 -9.20
N ILE A 102 8.89 -19.96 -8.75
CA ILE A 102 8.83 -18.73 -9.51
C ILE A 102 9.75 -19.01 -10.68
N THR A 103 9.15 -19.40 -11.81
CA THR A 103 9.85 -19.40 -13.09
C THR A 103 10.31 -17.96 -13.29
N GLU A 104 11.62 -17.76 -13.20
CA GLU A 104 12.26 -16.46 -13.19
C GLU A 104 11.85 -15.65 -14.41
N THR A 105 10.94 -14.71 -14.21
CA THR A 105 10.93 -13.47 -14.96
C THR A 105 10.75 -12.38 -13.94
N ASN A 106 11.83 -11.97 -13.29
CA ASN A 106 12.11 -10.58 -12.92
C ASN A 106 13.45 -10.51 -12.20
N ILE A 107 14.33 -9.65 -12.73
CA ILE A 107 15.56 -9.20 -12.10
C ILE A 107 15.21 -8.72 -10.68
N SER A 108 15.54 -9.52 -9.67
CA SER A 108 15.52 -9.09 -8.29
C SER A 108 16.77 -8.24 -8.06
N MET A 109 16.60 -6.99 -7.63
CA MET A 109 17.72 -6.24 -7.08
C MET A 109 18.11 -6.90 -5.77
N ASN A 110 19.23 -7.60 -5.79
CA ASN A 110 19.88 -8.13 -4.61
C ASN A 110 20.32 -6.96 -3.71
N PRO A 111 20.13 -7.00 -2.38
CA PRO A 111 20.68 -5.99 -1.47
C PRO A 111 22.19 -5.76 -1.65
N SER A 112 22.94 -6.75 -2.15
CA SER A 112 24.35 -6.61 -2.52
C SER A 112 24.60 -5.74 -3.76
N MET A 113 23.55 -5.32 -4.47
CA MET A 113 23.59 -4.38 -5.60
C MET A 113 23.33 -2.93 -5.17
N LEU A 114 23.03 -2.69 -3.88
CA LEU A 114 23.04 -1.35 -3.31
C LEU A 114 24.50 -0.92 -3.10
N ASP A 115 25.01 -0.11 -4.02
CA ASP A 115 26.25 0.64 -3.81
C ASP A 115 26.00 1.69 -2.73
N GLU A 116 26.37 1.38 -1.48
CA GLU A 116 26.24 2.27 -0.31
C GLU A 116 26.80 3.68 -0.59
N GLY A 117 27.84 3.78 -1.44
CA GLY A 117 28.45 5.04 -1.84
C GLY A 117 27.56 5.94 -2.71
N LYS A 118 26.59 5.38 -3.47
CA LYS A 118 25.65 6.17 -4.26
C LYS A 118 24.45 6.67 -3.46
N TYR A 119 23.99 5.91 -2.47
CA TYR A 119 22.85 6.28 -1.63
C TYR A 119 23.19 7.47 -0.72
N ILE A 120 24.38 7.46 -0.11
CA ILE A 120 24.86 8.55 0.76
C ILE A 120 25.01 9.86 -0.03
N ASN A 121 25.54 9.81 -1.26
CA ASN A 121 25.72 11.00 -2.11
C ASN A 121 24.42 11.64 -2.60
N GLN A 122 23.32 10.87 -2.71
CA GLN A 122 22.01 11.45 -3.05
C GLN A 122 21.35 12.17 -1.87
N VAL A 123 21.59 11.70 -0.63
CA VAL A 123 21.06 12.35 0.58
C VAL A 123 21.81 13.66 0.86
N SER A 124 23.15 13.69 0.74
CA SER A 124 23.94 14.90 1.00
C SER A 124 23.72 16.03 -0.02
N ARG A 125 23.25 15.75 -1.24
CA ARG A 125 22.91 16.77 -2.25
C ARG A 125 21.54 17.43 -2.05
N ARG A 126 20.71 16.93 -1.13
CA ARG A 126 19.40 17.52 -0.80
C ARG A 126 19.42 18.41 0.44
N ILE A 127 20.57 18.54 1.10
CA ILE A 127 20.74 19.33 2.35
C ILE A 127 21.75 20.48 2.14
N ASN A 128 22.03 20.86 0.89
CA ASN A 128 22.74 22.09 0.53
C ASN A 128 21.94 22.87 -0.51
#